data_AF-A0A0J0UJD0-F1
#
_entry.id   AF-A0A0J0UJD0-F1
#
_cell.length_a   1.000
_cell.length_b   1.000
_cell.length_c   1.000
_cell.angle_alpha   90.00
_cell.angle_beta   90.00
_cell.angle_gamma   90.00
#
_symmetry.space_group_name_H-M   'P 1'
#
loop_
_entity.id
_entity.type
_entity.pdbx_description
1 polymer ?
#
loop_
_entity_poly.entity_id
_entity_poly.type
_entity_poly.pdbx_seq_one_letter_code
_entity_poly.pdbx_strand_id
1 'polypeptide(L)'
;MTASPPISHSTRFVALEQADFQRLEHAGYLKGLLQPFKGKGSLETWASQCAALRDDVIGLAQRRVLPQARAYPFSLLDVQLAQQATGAGTTFLRWRNLDRSSMGVALWEALLANPATPASLIDELYAIELQRIVLNMQISLTHSIARQAQECANKAAQAEAAYLRRVHGHTASVPPTTKESP
;
A
#
# COMPACT_ATOMS: atom_id res chain seq x y z
N MET A 1 34.90 44.27 -3.10
CA MET A 1 33.49 43.84 -3.06
C MET A 1 33.48 42.34 -2.84
N THR A 2 33.25 41.91 -1.62
CA THR A 2 33.19 40.49 -1.23
C THR A 2 31.84 39.92 -1.66
N ALA A 3 31.86 38.94 -2.57
CA ALA A 3 30.66 38.18 -2.93
C ALA A 3 30.22 37.36 -1.70
N SER A 4 28.97 37.56 -1.27
CA SER A 4 28.34 36.72 -0.26
C SER A 4 28.32 35.26 -0.75
N PRO A 5 28.59 34.27 0.12
CA PRO A 5 28.46 32.87 -0.27
C PRO A 5 26.99 32.56 -0.61
N PRO A 6 26.72 31.60 -1.52
CA PRO A 6 25.37 31.16 -1.77
C PRO A 6 24.77 30.64 -0.47
N ILE A 7 23.58 31.12 -0.12
CA ILE A 7 22.81 30.59 1.00
C ILE A 7 22.52 29.13 0.65
N SER A 8 23.23 28.20 1.28
CA SER A 8 22.91 26.79 1.23
C SER A 8 21.52 26.63 1.85
N HIS A 9 20.49 26.56 1.01
CA HIS A 9 19.16 26.19 1.45
C HIS A 9 19.28 24.79 2.06
N SER A 10 19.19 24.69 3.39
CA SER A 10 19.12 23.41 4.06
C SER A 10 17.85 22.70 3.58
N THR A 11 18.01 21.60 2.85
CA THR A 11 16.90 20.75 2.41
C THR A 11 16.18 20.22 3.65
N ARG A 12 14.92 20.64 3.83
CA ARG A 12 14.06 20.32 4.97
C ARG A 12 13.24 19.06 4.71
N PHE A 13 12.99 18.75 3.44
CA PHE A 13 12.38 17.52 2.99
C PHE A 13 13.32 16.70 2.09
N VAL A 14 13.71 15.53 2.56
CA VAL A 14 14.46 14.52 1.80
C VAL A 14 13.49 13.46 1.31
N ALA A 15 13.32 13.39 -0.01
CA ALA A 15 12.49 12.38 -0.67
C ALA A 15 13.01 10.97 -0.43
N LEU A 16 12.13 9.97 -0.52
CA LEU A 16 12.52 8.57 -0.37
C LEU A 16 13.34 8.11 -1.58
N GLU A 17 14.43 7.42 -1.31
CA GLU A 17 15.33 6.86 -2.32
C GLU A 17 15.25 5.34 -2.35
N GLN A 18 15.89 4.71 -3.35
CA GLN A 18 15.90 3.25 -3.50
C GLN A 18 16.32 2.51 -2.22
N ALA A 19 17.29 3.05 -1.46
CA ALA A 19 17.76 2.47 -0.20
C ALA A 19 16.67 2.41 0.89
N ASP A 20 15.68 3.30 0.84
CA ASP A 20 14.53 3.26 1.76
C ASP A 20 13.60 2.09 1.44
N PHE A 21 13.49 1.73 0.16
CA PHE A 21 12.71 0.59 -0.32
C PHE A 21 13.46 -0.74 -0.22
N GLN A 22 14.80 -0.74 -0.28
CA GLN A 22 15.62 -1.94 -0.06
C GLN A 22 15.44 -2.53 1.35
N ARG A 23 15.10 -1.71 2.34
CA ARG A 23 14.75 -2.21 3.68
C ARG A 23 13.39 -2.92 3.73
N LEU A 24 12.57 -2.74 2.69
CA LEU A 24 11.33 -3.49 2.48
C LEU A 24 11.56 -4.76 1.64
N GLU A 25 12.79 -5.00 1.14
CA GLU A 25 13.13 -5.95 0.06
C GLU A 25 13.03 -7.44 0.42
N HIS A 26 12.27 -7.76 1.47
CA HIS A 26 11.52 -9.02 1.52
C HIS A 26 10.28 -9.02 0.61
N ALA A 27 10.08 -7.94 -0.17
CA ALA A 27 9.06 -7.74 -1.19
C ALA A 27 9.19 -8.72 -2.39
N GLY A 28 9.12 -10.03 -2.13
CA GLY A 28 9.01 -11.07 -3.15
C GLY A 28 7.72 -11.01 -3.98
N TYR A 29 6.89 -9.97 -3.85
CA TYR A 29 5.58 -9.91 -4.49
C TYR A 29 5.66 -9.86 -6.03
N LEU A 30 6.64 -9.16 -6.63
CA LEU A 30 6.82 -9.13 -8.09
C LEU A 30 7.29 -10.49 -8.63
N LYS A 31 8.20 -11.17 -7.91
CA LYS A 31 8.57 -12.56 -8.20
C LYS A 31 7.37 -13.49 -8.01
N GLY A 32 6.48 -13.15 -7.10
CA GLY A 32 5.28 -13.89 -6.80
C GLY A 32 4.14 -13.71 -7.81
N LEU A 33 4.14 -12.65 -8.62
CA LEU A 33 3.05 -12.30 -9.53
C LEU A 33 2.98 -13.23 -10.76
N LEU A 34 4.14 -13.51 -11.39
CA LEU A 34 4.22 -14.26 -12.64
C LEU A 34 4.93 -15.60 -12.42
N GLN A 35 4.30 -16.46 -11.61
CA GLN A 35 4.78 -17.82 -11.35
C GLN A 35 3.64 -18.85 -11.42
N PRO A 36 3.94 -20.14 -11.63
CA PRO A 36 2.94 -21.20 -11.51
C PRO A 36 2.49 -21.35 -10.05
N PHE A 37 1.29 -20.85 -9.74
CA PHE A 37 0.67 -21.06 -8.43
C PHE A 37 0.22 -22.52 -8.30
N LYS A 38 0.86 -23.25 -7.37
CA LYS A 38 0.53 -24.65 -7.07
C LYS A 38 -0.61 -24.70 -6.05
N GLY A 39 -1.82 -24.40 -6.53
CA GLY A 39 -3.05 -24.50 -5.74
C GLY A 39 -3.22 -23.41 -4.66
N LYS A 40 -4.24 -23.61 -3.82
CA LYS A 40 -4.72 -22.66 -2.81
C LYS A 40 -3.62 -22.08 -1.92
N GLY A 41 -2.79 -22.93 -1.31
CA GLY A 41 -1.81 -22.50 -0.29
C GLY A 41 -0.78 -21.50 -0.84
N SER A 42 -0.38 -21.64 -2.11
CA SER A 42 0.55 -20.69 -2.75
C SER A 42 -0.06 -19.31 -2.95
N LEU A 43 -1.37 -19.23 -3.23
CA LEU A 43 -2.11 -17.98 -3.37
C LEU A 43 -2.34 -17.29 -2.02
N GLU A 44 -2.65 -18.04 -0.95
CA GLU A 44 -2.81 -17.49 0.41
C GLU A 44 -1.49 -16.92 0.95
N THR A 45 -0.40 -17.65 0.72
CA THR A 45 0.94 -17.19 1.10
C THR A 45 1.27 -15.88 0.38
N TRP A 46 1.02 -15.81 -0.92
CA TRP A 46 1.29 -14.61 -1.70
C TRP A 46 0.36 -13.44 -1.33
N ALA A 47 -0.92 -13.70 -1.04
CA ALA A 47 -1.84 -12.70 -0.51
C ALA A 47 -1.31 -12.08 0.79
N SER A 48 -0.83 -12.93 1.71
CA SER A 48 -0.26 -12.51 3.00
C SER A 48 1.02 -11.68 2.81
N GLN A 49 1.89 -12.08 1.88
CA GLN A 49 3.10 -11.31 1.53
C GLN A 49 2.76 -9.93 0.98
N CYS A 50 1.74 -9.83 0.10
CA CYS A 50 1.30 -8.55 -0.44
C CYS A 50 0.69 -7.64 0.63
N ALA A 51 -0.07 -8.22 1.57
CA ALA A 51 -0.62 -7.48 2.71
C ALA A 51 0.49 -6.98 3.66
N ALA A 52 1.48 -7.82 3.97
CA ALA A 52 2.63 -7.42 4.78
C ALA A 52 3.41 -6.28 4.11
N LEU A 53 3.66 -6.37 2.80
CA LEU A 53 4.32 -5.31 2.06
C LEU A 53 3.53 -4.00 2.04
N ARG A 54 2.20 -4.06 1.91
CA ARG A 54 1.33 -2.89 2.05
C ARG A 54 1.57 -2.21 3.40
N ASP A 55 1.57 -2.98 4.47
CA ASP A 55 1.74 -2.47 5.83
C ASP A 55 3.15 -1.90 6.05
N ASP A 56 4.17 -2.50 5.44
CA ASP A 56 5.54 -2.00 5.46
C ASP A 56 5.68 -0.66 4.72
N VAL A 57 5.01 -0.47 3.57
CA VAL A 57 4.98 0.82 2.85
C VAL A 57 4.25 1.89 3.66
N ILE A 58 3.13 1.53 4.32
CA ILE A 58 2.42 2.42 5.25
C ILE A 58 3.35 2.83 6.40
N GLY A 59 4.08 1.88 6.97
CA GLY A 59 5.05 2.11 8.03
C GLY A 59 6.24 2.97 7.57
N LEU A 60 6.71 2.79 6.33
CA LEU A 60 7.77 3.63 5.74
C LEU A 60 7.32 5.09 5.66
N ALA A 61 6.11 5.33 5.15
CA ALA A 61 5.52 6.66 5.10
C ALA A 61 5.44 7.31 6.50
N GLN A 62 5.01 6.53 7.50
CA GLN A 62 4.91 6.99 8.89
C GLN A 62 6.26 7.35 9.51
N ARG A 63 7.31 6.56 9.23
CA ARG A 63 8.64 6.74 9.84
C ARG A 63 9.50 7.77 9.12
N ARG A 64 9.33 7.93 7.81
CA ARG A 64 10.26 8.70 6.98
C ARG A 64 9.65 9.94 6.33
N VAL A 65 8.36 9.95 6.00
CA VAL A 65 7.73 11.09 5.32
C VAL A 65 7.00 11.99 6.29
N LEU A 66 6.10 11.42 7.10
CA LEU A 66 5.28 12.20 8.03
C LEU A 66 6.07 13.05 9.04
N PRO A 67 7.21 12.58 9.61
CA PRO A 67 7.97 13.40 10.54
C PRO A 67 8.54 14.66 9.88
N GLN A 68 9.03 14.54 8.64
CA GLN A 68 9.56 15.68 7.88
C GLN A 68 8.44 16.64 7.47
N ALA A 69 7.34 16.13 6.91
CA ALA A 69 6.19 16.93 6.49
C ALA A 69 5.45 17.64 7.65
N ARG A 70 5.72 17.25 8.90
CA ARG A 70 5.15 17.83 10.12
C ARG A 70 6.20 18.54 10.98
N ALA A 71 7.46 18.61 10.52
CA ALA A 71 8.52 19.35 11.19
C ALA A 71 8.46 20.84 10.83
N TYR A 72 9.18 21.66 11.59
CA TYR A 72 9.39 23.06 11.21
C TYR A 72 10.10 23.13 9.84
N PRO A 73 9.70 24.06 8.94
CA PRO A 73 8.67 25.08 9.08
C PRO A 73 7.27 24.62 8.63
N PHE A 74 7.11 23.43 8.07
CA PHE A 74 5.82 22.91 7.59
C PHE A 74 4.78 22.80 8.72
N SER A 75 5.22 22.61 9.96
CA SER A 75 4.35 22.58 11.14
C SER A 75 3.55 23.87 11.36
N LEU A 76 3.98 25.00 10.79
CA LEU A 76 3.31 26.30 10.88
C LEU A 76 2.17 26.47 9.87
N LEU A 77 2.04 25.54 8.90
CA LEU A 77 1.00 25.59 7.89
C LEU A 77 -0.33 25.08 8.47
N ASP A 78 -1.43 25.64 7.98
CA ASP A 78 -2.81 25.27 8.37
C ASP A 78 -3.29 23.95 7.74
N VAL A 79 -2.50 23.43 6.79
CA VAL A 79 -2.71 22.15 6.12
C VAL A 79 -1.52 21.24 6.40
N GLN A 80 -1.78 20.02 6.85
CA GLN A 80 -0.76 19.02 7.15
C GLN A 80 -1.02 17.71 6.43
N LEU A 81 0.07 17.01 6.10
CA LEU A 81 -0.01 15.63 5.63
C LEU A 81 -0.26 14.70 6.82
N ALA A 82 -1.23 13.81 6.68
CA ALA A 82 -1.61 12.86 7.72
C ALA A 82 -1.97 11.49 7.13
N GLN A 83 -1.96 10.46 7.98
CA GLN A 83 -2.54 9.16 7.66
C GLN A 83 -4.05 9.17 7.87
N GLN A 84 -4.76 8.47 6.99
CA GLN A 84 -6.19 8.23 7.06
C GLN A 84 -6.47 6.75 6.83
N ALA A 85 -6.94 6.07 7.88
CA ALA A 85 -7.45 4.71 7.78
C ALA A 85 -8.78 4.69 7.02
N THR A 86 -9.02 3.63 6.27
CA THR A 86 -10.25 3.40 5.51
C THR A 86 -10.99 2.15 6.01
N GLY A 87 -12.29 2.06 5.74
CA GLY A 87 -13.09 0.88 6.10
C GLY A 87 -12.66 -0.41 5.39
N ALA A 88 -11.83 -0.32 4.35
CA ALA A 88 -11.27 -1.46 3.63
C ALA A 88 -9.99 -2.03 4.29
N GLY A 89 -9.61 -1.55 5.48
CA GLY A 89 -8.43 -2.04 6.20
C GLY A 89 -7.11 -1.62 5.55
N THR A 90 -7.07 -0.44 4.93
CA THR A 90 -5.86 0.19 4.41
C THR A 90 -5.77 1.64 4.86
N THR A 91 -4.55 2.20 4.88
CA THR A 91 -4.26 3.56 5.33
C THR A 91 -3.54 4.34 4.25
N PHE A 92 -4.03 5.54 3.93
CA PHE A 92 -3.44 6.42 2.92
C PHE A 92 -2.93 7.72 3.54
N LEU A 93 -2.03 8.38 2.82
CA LEU A 93 -1.63 9.76 3.12
C LEU A 93 -2.61 10.76 2.49
N ARG A 94 -3.08 11.72 3.28
CA ARG A 94 -3.99 12.79 2.84
C ARG A 94 -3.57 14.13 3.43
N TRP A 95 -3.74 15.19 2.63
CA TRP A 95 -3.74 16.55 3.13
C TRP A 95 -5.02 16.80 3.91
N ARG A 96 -4.88 17.47 5.06
CA ARG A 96 -5.98 17.77 5.96
C ARG A 96 -5.69 19.06 6.71
N ASN A 97 -6.73 19.84 6.97
CA ASN A 97 -6.62 21.03 7.83
C ASN A 97 -6.51 20.66 9.32
N LEU A 98 -6.06 21.59 10.15
CA LEU A 98 -5.76 21.31 11.57
C LEU A 98 -6.97 20.85 12.39
N ASP A 99 -8.14 21.43 12.13
CA ASP A 99 -9.42 21.08 12.77
C ASP A 99 -10.05 19.78 12.22
N ARG A 100 -9.47 19.22 11.15
CA ARG A 100 -9.90 17.99 10.47
C ARG A 100 -11.26 18.09 9.78
N SER A 101 -11.78 19.29 9.54
CA SER A 101 -13.07 19.50 8.88
C SER A 101 -13.02 19.27 7.37
N SER A 102 -11.83 19.39 6.75
CA SER A 102 -11.63 19.23 5.30
C SER A 102 -10.41 18.37 4.99
N MET A 103 -10.44 17.64 3.88
CA MET A 103 -9.35 16.79 3.43
C MET A 103 -9.26 16.74 1.90
N GLY A 104 -8.06 16.52 1.39
CA GLY A 104 -7.82 16.28 -0.04
C GLY A 104 -6.79 17.22 -0.65
N VAL A 105 -6.42 16.92 -1.90
CA VAL A 105 -5.36 17.64 -2.63
C VAL A 105 -5.69 19.13 -2.83
N ALA A 106 -6.98 19.49 -2.90
CA ALA A 106 -7.41 20.88 -3.01
C ALA A 106 -6.90 21.78 -1.87
N LEU A 107 -6.68 21.23 -0.66
CA LEU A 107 -6.07 21.97 0.43
C LEU A 107 -4.59 22.30 0.16
N TRP A 108 -3.86 21.38 -0.46
CA TRP A 108 -2.47 21.60 -0.86
C TRP A 108 -2.38 22.55 -2.07
N GLU A 109 -3.31 22.46 -3.02
CA GLU A 109 -3.38 23.41 -4.14
C GLU A 109 -3.64 24.83 -3.63
N ALA A 110 -4.59 25.00 -2.70
CA ALA A 110 -4.88 26.29 -2.07
C ALA A 110 -3.68 26.81 -1.27
N LEU A 111 -2.94 25.92 -0.59
CA LEU A 111 -1.71 26.27 0.11
C LEU A 111 -0.65 26.81 -0.86
N LEU A 112 -0.45 26.20 -2.02
CA LEU A 112 0.50 26.70 -3.03
C LEU A 112 0.05 28.01 -3.67
N ALA A 113 -1.26 28.19 -3.86
CA ALA A 113 -1.82 29.40 -4.46
C ALA A 113 -1.84 30.60 -3.49
N ASN A 114 -1.74 30.36 -2.17
CA ASN A 114 -1.79 31.40 -1.16
C ASN A 114 -0.50 32.25 -1.17
N PRO A 115 -0.58 33.57 -1.44
CA PRO A 115 0.59 34.45 -1.43
C PRO A 115 1.31 34.55 -0.07
N ALA A 116 0.65 34.18 1.02
CA ALA A 116 1.25 34.12 2.35
C ALA A 116 2.15 32.89 2.56
N THR A 117 2.05 31.87 1.70
CA THR A 117 2.93 30.69 1.75
C THR A 117 4.33 31.11 1.30
N PRO A 118 5.37 30.93 2.13
CA PRO A 118 6.72 31.34 1.76
C PRO A 118 7.22 30.62 0.50
N ALA A 119 7.71 31.37 -0.48
CA ALA A 119 8.23 30.84 -1.75
C ALA A 119 9.31 29.77 -1.54
N SER A 120 10.10 29.88 -0.46
CA SER A 120 11.13 28.92 -0.08
C SER A 120 10.62 27.54 0.34
N LEU A 121 9.31 27.33 0.44
CA LEU A 121 8.67 26.04 0.77
C LEU A 121 8.02 25.38 -0.43
N ILE A 122 7.84 26.09 -1.55
CA ILE A 122 7.04 25.63 -2.69
C ILE A 122 7.62 24.35 -3.29
N ASP A 123 8.93 24.30 -3.55
CA ASP A 123 9.60 23.12 -4.11
C ASP A 123 9.49 21.90 -3.18
N GLU A 124 9.59 22.11 -1.87
CA GLU A 124 9.51 21.03 -0.88
C GLU A 124 8.07 20.55 -0.68
N LEU A 125 7.08 21.45 -0.70
CA LEU A 125 5.66 21.11 -0.71
C LEU A 125 5.28 20.32 -1.95
N TYR A 126 5.85 20.65 -3.11
CA TYR A 126 5.71 19.87 -4.33
C TYR A 126 6.34 18.48 -4.21
N ALA A 127 7.55 18.38 -3.67
CA ALA A 127 8.20 17.09 -3.43
C ALA A 127 7.41 16.19 -2.46
N ILE A 128 6.82 16.77 -1.40
CA ILE A 128 5.95 16.04 -0.47
C ILE A 128 4.71 15.50 -1.19
N GLU A 129 4.09 16.29 -2.08
CA GLU A 129 2.93 15.84 -2.84
C GLU A 129 3.27 14.71 -3.82
N LEU A 130 4.40 14.80 -4.54
CA LEU A 130 4.87 13.70 -5.37
C LEU A 130 5.09 12.43 -4.55
N GLN A 131 5.71 12.55 -3.38
CA GLN A 131 5.94 11.41 -2.49
C GLN A 131 4.62 10.80 -2.01
N ARG A 132 3.62 11.63 -1.67
CA ARG A 132 2.27 11.19 -1.28
C ARG A 132 1.59 10.41 -2.39
N ILE A 133 1.63 10.92 -3.62
CA ILE A 133 1.01 10.28 -4.79
C ILE A 133 1.61 8.89 -5.00
N VAL A 134 2.93 8.78 -5.06
CA VAL A 134 3.63 7.51 -5.32
C VAL A 134 3.39 6.50 -4.20
N LEU A 135 3.49 6.92 -2.93
CA LEU A 135 3.24 6.02 -1.81
C LEU A 135 1.80 5.52 -1.78
N ASN A 136 0.82 6.40 -2.03
CA ASN A 136 -0.57 5.98 -2.09
C ASN A 136 -0.84 5.03 -3.25
N MET A 137 -0.21 5.23 -4.40
CA MET A 137 -0.27 4.29 -5.52
C MET A 137 0.28 2.92 -5.11
N GLN A 138 1.47 2.87 -4.50
CA GLN A 138 2.09 1.62 -4.04
C GLN A 138 1.21 0.89 -3.02
N ILE A 139 0.67 1.61 -2.02
CA ILE A 139 -0.27 1.05 -1.03
C ILE A 139 -1.54 0.51 -1.70
N SER A 140 -2.06 1.22 -2.70
CA SER A 140 -3.26 0.80 -3.44
C SER A 140 -2.99 -0.50 -4.20
N LEU A 141 -1.88 -0.57 -4.93
CA LEU A 141 -1.51 -1.73 -5.72
C LEU A 141 -1.29 -2.97 -4.85
N THR A 142 -0.51 -2.86 -3.78
CA THR A 142 -0.25 -4.01 -2.88
C THR A 142 -1.51 -4.48 -2.18
N HIS A 143 -2.39 -3.56 -1.77
CA HIS A 143 -3.69 -3.90 -1.22
C HIS A 143 -4.60 -4.62 -2.23
N SER A 144 -4.70 -4.11 -3.46
CA SER A 144 -5.50 -4.74 -4.51
C SER A 144 -5.00 -6.13 -4.87
N ILE A 145 -3.68 -6.31 -4.98
CA ILE A 145 -3.07 -7.62 -5.27
C ILE A 145 -3.35 -8.60 -4.14
N ALA A 146 -3.19 -8.20 -2.87
CA ALA A 146 -3.47 -9.05 -1.73
C ALA A 146 -4.92 -9.56 -1.74
N ARG A 147 -5.88 -8.66 -1.97
CA ARG A 147 -7.32 -9.01 -2.06
C ARG A 147 -7.57 -9.99 -3.21
N GLN A 148 -7.03 -9.69 -4.39
CA GLN A 148 -7.22 -10.53 -5.58
C GLN A 148 -6.62 -11.94 -5.38
N ALA A 149 -5.44 -12.03 -4.77
CA ALA A 149 -4.79 -13.29 -4.45
C ALA A 149 -5.64 -14.15 -3.49
N GLN A 150 -6.22 -13.53 -2.46
CA GLN A 150 -7.10 -14.21 -1.51
C GLN A 150 -8.40 -14.68 -2.17
N GLU A 151 -9.01 -13.86 -3.03
CA GLU A 151 -10.20 -14.25 -3.80
C GLU A 151 -9.90 -15.44 -4.72
N CYS A 152 -8.74 -15.44 -5.39
CA CYS A 152 -8.30 -16.57 -6.21
C CYS A 152 -8.03 -17.82 -5.37
N ALA A 153 -7.45 -17.69 -4.17
CA ALA A 153 -7.27 -18.82 -3.25
C ALA A 153 -8.61 -19.47 -2.89
N ASN A 154 -9.63 -18.66 -2.61
CA ASN A 154 -10.98 -19.15 -2.32
C ASN A 154 -11.58 -19.89 -3.52
N LYS A 155 -11.42 -19.35 -4.74
CA LYS A 155 -11.87 -20.00 -5.98
C LYS A 155 -11.15 -21.33 -6.23
N ALA A 156 -9.84 -21.38 -6.00
CA ALA A 156 -9.06 -22.61 -6.13
C ALA A 156 -9.53 -23.68 -5.12
N ALA A 157 -9.82 -23.28 -3.88
CA ALA A 157 -10.37 -24.17 -2.86
C ALA A 157 -11.74 -24.76 -3.26
N GLN A 158 -12.60 -23.93 -3.85
CA GLN A 158 -13.91 -24.39 -4.36
C GLN A 158 -13.76 -25.37 -5.52
N ALA A 159 -12.83 -25.11 -6.44
CA ALA A 159 -12.52 -26.02 -7.55
C ALA A 159 -12.00 -27.37 -7.04
N GLU A 160 -11.08 -27.35 -6.07
CA GLU A 160 -10.56 -28.56 -5.42
C GLU A 160 -11.67 -29.35 -4.72
N ALA A 161 -12.55 -28.68 -3.97
CA ALA A 161 -13.69 -29.33 -3.33
C ALA A 161 -14.66 -29.97 -4.35
N ALA A 162 -14.91 -29.32 -5.49
CA ALA A 162 -15.71 -29.90 -6.57
C ALA A 162 -15.04 -31.15 -7.18
N TYR A 163 -13.74 -31.10 -7.43
CA TYR A 163 -12.95 -32.23 -7.92
C TYR A 163 -12.99 -33.42 -6.95
N LEU A 164 -12.72 -33.19 -5.66
CA LEU A 164 -12.71 -34.24 -4.64
C LEU A 164 -14.09 -34.89 -4.47
N ARG A 165 -15.19 -34.11 -4.57
CA ARG A 165 -16.56 -34.67 -4.56
C ARG A 165 -16.79 -35.63 -5.72
N ARG A 166 -16.29 -35.32 -6.92
CA ARG A 166 -16.48 -36.15 -8.11
C ARG A 166 -15.64 -37.44 -8.06
N VAL A 167 -14.40 -37.35 -7.57
CA VAL A 167 -13.49 -38.49 -7.46
C VAL A 167 -13.94 -39.45 -6.36
N HIS A 168 -14.24 -38.94 -5.16
CA HIS A 168 -14.66 -39.77 -4.03
C HIS A 168 -16.14 -40.17 -4.04
N GLY A 169 -16.98 -39.46 -4.80
CA GLY A 169 -18.38 -39.84 -5.00
C GLY A 169 -18.55 -41.10 -5.86
N HIS A 170 -17.55 -41.51 -6.64
CA HIS A 170 -17.59 -42.75 -7.44
C HIS A 170 -17.17 -44.00 -6.67
N THR A 171 -16.48 -43.87 -5.54
CA THR A 171 -16.05 -45.02 -4.73
C THR A 171 -17.17 -45.61 -3.85
N ALA A 172 -18.32 -44.92 -3.73
CA ALA A 172 -19.45 -45.35 -2.88
C ALA A 172 -20.60 -46.05 -3.64
N SER A 173 -20.49 -46.24 -4.96
CA SER A 173 -21.53 -46.90 -5.78
C SER A 173 -21.02 -48.23 -6.34
N VAL A 174 -20.82 -49.20 -5.46
CA VAL A 174 -20.85 -50.62 -5.84
C VAL A 174 -22.03 -51.23 -5.07
N PRO A 175 -23.14 -51.59 -5.72
CA PRO A 175 -24.22 -52.31 -5.07
C PRO A 175 -23.70 -53.71 -4.66
N PRO A 176 -24.04 -54.23 -3.47
CA PRO A 176 -23.76 -55.63 -3.17
C PRO A 176 -24.61 -56.49 -4.11
N THR A 177 -23.95 -57.28 -4.97
CA THR A 177 -24.57 -58.35 -5.73
C THR A 177 -25.25 -59.32 -4.77
N THR A 178 -26.58 -59.30 -4.75
CA THR A 178 -27.42 -60.26 -4.05
C THR A 178 -27.14 -61.66 -4.64
N LYS A 179 -26.54 -62.55 -3.85
CA LYS A 179 -26.54 -63.98 -4.15
C LYS A 179 -27.88 -64.55 -3.70
N GLU A 180 -28.72 -64.91 -4.66
CA GLU A 180 -29.84 -65.82 -4.42
C GLU A 180 -29.35 -67.27 -4.48
N SER A 181 -29.71 -68.03 -3.44
CA SER A 181 -29.73 -69.50 -3.39
C SER A 181 -30.69 -69.88 -2.25
N PRO A 182 -31.44 -70.99 -2.31
CA PRO A 182 -31.13 -72.25 -3.00
C PRO A 182 -32.06 -72.64 -4.15
#